data_AF-A0A3S1F6P8-F1
#
_entry.id   AF-A0A3S1F6P8-F1
#
_cell.length_a   1.000
_cell.length_b   1.000
_cell.length_c   1.000
_cell.angle_alpha   90.00
_cell.angle_beta   90.00
_cell.angle_gamma   90.00
#
_symmetry.space_group_name_H-M   'P 1'
#
loop_
_entity.id
_entity.type
_entity.pdbx_description
1 polymer ?
#
loop_
_entity_poly.entity_id
_entity_poly.type
_entity_poly.pdbx_seq_one_letter_code
_entity_poly.pdbx_strand_id
1 'polypeptide(L)' 'RPIQTTRDLPGFWRGSWADVRADMRGRYPKHVWPENPLLATATARAKPRA' A
#
# COMPACT_ATOMS: atom_id res chain seq x y z
N ARG A 1 -3.58 1.82 -14.72
CA ARG A 1 -3.25 3.27 -14.63
C ARG A 1 -2.22 3.42 -13.51
N PRO A 2 -1.08 4.11 -13.73
CA PRO A 2 -0.08 4.25 -12.68
C PRO A 2 -0.67 5.05 -11.50
N ILE A 3 -0.42 4.59 -10.28
CA ILE A 3 -0.87 5.26 -9.05
C ILE A 3 0.11 6.38 -8.70
N GLN A 4 1.41 6.09 -8.72
CA GLN A 4 2.49 7.04 -8.52
C GLN A 4 3.74 6.55 -9.28
N THR A 5 4.47 7.48 -9.90
CA THR A 5 5.81 7.22 -10.43
C THR A 5 6.79 7.95 -9.53
N THR A 6 7.79 7.25 -8.98
CA THR A 6 8.83 7.84 -8.12
C THR A 6 10.17 7.16 -8.36
N ARG A 7 11.26 7.91 -8.18
CA ARG A 7 12.63 7.38 -8.09
C ARG A 7 13.11 7.26 -6.64
N ASP A 8 12.41 7.90 -5.71
CA ASP A 8 12.64 7.81 -4.27
C ASP A 8 11.54 6.95 -3.64
N LEU A 9 11.85 5.67 -3.48
CA LEU A 9 10.93 4.71 -2.88
C LEU A 9 10.81 4.91 -1.35
N PRO A 10 11.91 5.16 -0.60
CA PRO A 10 11.81 5.51 0.83
C PRO A 10 10.95 6.74 1.10
N GLY A 11 11.12 7.82 0.34
CA GLY A 11 10.32 9.04 0.49
C GLY A 11 8.84 8.81 0.20
N PHE A 12 8.54 7.99 -0.82
CA PHE A 12 7.17 7.59 -1.12
C PHE A 12 6.49 6.88 0.06
N TRP A 13 7.15 5.90 0.68
CA TRP A 13 6.58 5.15 1.79
C TRP A 13 6.34 6.00 3.04
N ARG A 14 7.17 7.02 3.28
CA ARG A 14 7.06 7.91 4.45
C ARG A 14 6.08 9.07 4.25
N GLY A 15 5.85 9.49 3.01
CA GLY A 15 4.95 10.60 2.68
C GLY A 15 3.69 10.14 1.96
N SER A 16 3.77 10.06 0.63
CA SER A 16 2.61 9.87 -0.27
C SER A 16 1.86 8.54 -0.08
N TRP A 17 2.44 7.55 0.61
CA TRP A 17 1.75 6.29 0.89
C TRP A 17 0.45 6.47 1.67
N ALA A 18 0.38 7.42 2.60
CA ALA A 18 -0.83 7.62 3.42
C ALA A 18 -2.06 7.95 2.55
N ASP A 19 -1.89 8.84 1.58
CA ASP A 19 -2.95 9.25 0.66
C ASP A 19 -3.30 8.11 -0.32
N VAL A 20 -2.27 7.44 -0.86
CA VAL A 20 -2.46 6.27 -1.75
C VAL A 20 -3.22 5.16 -1.02
N ARG A 21 -2.86 4.88 0.23
CA ARG A 21 -3.52 3.88 1.06
C ARG A 21 -5.00 4.19 1.24
N ALA A 22 -5.37 5.46 1.42
CA ALA A 22 -6.76 5.88 1.58
C ALA A 22 -7.59 5.65 0.30
N ASP A 23 -7.08 6.05 -0.87
CA ASP A 23 -7.74 5.83 -2.16
C ASP A 23 -7.83 4.33 -2.50
N MET A 24 -6.72 3.61 -2.33
CA MET A 24 -6.63 2.18 -2.67
C MET A 24 -7.47 1.30 -1.75
N ARG A 25 -7.64 1.66 -0.47
CA ARG A 25 -8.58 1.02 0.46
C ARG A 25 -10.00 1.00 -0.11
N GLY A 26 -10.46 2.14 -0.64
CA GLY A 26 -11.81 2.27 -1.17
C GLY A 26 -11.99 1.48 -2.47
N ARG A 27 -10.99 1.57 -3.36
CA ARG A 27 -11.05 0.90 -4.67
C ARG A 27 -10.83 -0.61 -4.58
N TYR A 28 -10.03 -1.06 -3.62
CA TYR A 28 -9.69 -2.46 -3.42
C TYR A 28 -9.79 -2.90 -1.96
N PRO A 29 -11.02 -3.13 -1.46
CA PRO A 29 -11.26 -3.44 -0.05
C PRO A 29 -10.77 -4.84 0.38
N LYS A 30 -10.50 -5.73 -0.58
CA LYS A 30 -10.03 -7.10 -0.29
C LYS A 30 -8.53 -7.17 0.01
N HIS A 31 -7.75 -6.12 -0.28
CA HIS A 31 -6.31 -6.08 -0.04
C HIS A 31 -5.99 -5.60 1.38
N VAL A 32 -4.90 -6.13 1.94
CA VAL A 32 -4.34 -5.62 3.19
C VAL A 32 -3.55 -4.35 2.89
N TRP A 33 -3.97 -3.25 3.52
CA TRP A 33 -3.33 -1.94 3.39
C TRP A 33 -2.65 -1.60 4.72
N PRO A 34 -1.36 -1.93 4.91
CA PRO A 34 -0.65 -1.71 6.17
C PRO A 34 -0.38 -0.22 6.44
N GLU A 35 -0.32 0.14 7.72
CA GLU A 35 0.00 1.52 8.13
C GLU A 35 1.48 1.80 7.99
N ASN A 36 2.30 0.83 8.38
CA ASN A 36 3.73 0.87 8.13
C ASN A 36 4.09 -0.13 7.01
N PRO A 37 4.20 0.33 5.74
CA PRO A 37 4.51 -0.53 4.62
C PRO A 37 5.95 -1.08 4.68
N LEU A 38 6.86 -0.42 5.40
CA LEU A 38 8.25 -0.86 5.54
C LEU A 38 8.40 -2.08 6.46
N LEU A 39 7.45 -2.27 7.39
CA LEU A 39 7.45 -3.38 8.34
C LEU A 39 6.43 -4.47 7.98
N ALA A 40 5.63 -4.25 6.94
CA ALA A 40 4.59 -5.17 6.54
C ALA A 40 5.19 -6.44 5.91
N THR A 41 4.71 -7.60 6.32
CA THR A 41 5.08 -8.87 5.69
C THR A 41 4.52 -8.91 4.27
N ALA A 42 5.38 -9.19 3.28
CA ALA A 42 4.93 -9.38 1.91
C ALA A 42 4.02 -10.61 1.82
N THR A 43 2.80 -10.43 1.30
CA THR A 43 1.83 -11.52 1.15
C THR A 43 1.51 -11.75 -0.33
N ALA A 44 1.52 -13.00 -0.76
CA ALA A 44 1.15 -13.36 -2.14
C ALA A 44 -0.37 -13.27 -2.41
N ARG A 45 -1.20 -13.16 -1.38
CA ARG A 45 -2.66 -13.12 -1.50
C ARG A 45 -3.22 -11.78 -1.06
N ALA A 46 -4.26 -11.34 -1.76
CA ALA A 46 -5.00 -10.13 -1.40
C ALA A 46 -5.68 -10.25 -0.03
N LYS A 47 -6.30 -11.41 0.24
CA LYS A 47 -7.03 -11.70 1.47
C LYS A 47 -6.28 -12.74 2.32
N PRO A 48 -5.96 -12.46 3.60
CA PRO A 48 -5.49 -13.48 4.52
C PRO A 48 -6.60 -14.52 4.75
N ARG A 49 -6.28 -15.82 4.69
CA ARG A 49 -7.15 -16.85 5.27
C ARG A 49 -6.76 -16.96 6.75
N ALA A 50 -7.77 -16.96 7.61
CA ALA A 50 -7.62 -17.52 8.95
C ALA A 50 -7.39 -19.03 8.83
#